data_AF-A0A2W7ND80-F1
#
_entry.id   AF-A0A2W7ND80-F1
#
_cell.length_a   1.000
_cell.length_b   1.000
_cell.length_c   1.000
_cell.angle_alpha   90.00
_cell.angle_beta   90.00
_cell.angle_gamma   90.00
#
_symmetry.space_group_name_H-M   'P 1'
#
loop_
_entity.id
_entity.type
_entity.pdbx_description
1 polymer ?
#
loop_
_entity_poly.entity_id
_entity_poly.type
_entity_poly.pdbx_seq_one_letter_code
_entity_poly.pdbx_strand_id
1 'polypeptide(L)'
;MTIARLNQKVFLFVHVPKTGGSSVTKFLTDNGRVALDGAPTWGWSRCTVEHVHAAVYSRIIPRSFYDEGFLILRDPVDRMRSEFKMYAQEWGPTWNPANWVFEAYAKSRRRPTYSVFLRNRRWTIDIDTWLRLSLAMQRRQPYRGNNHFRGQSEFWIEGLTPFFFDEGLDRVAEWLKRTADLGADAVMPHRMPDQPGKRVATCDFSDASKALIRRHFARDYELIAELRRRRDAGEFPGNPPLDLEKAASLSA
;
A
#
# COMPACT_ATOMS: atom_id res chain seq x y z
N MET A 1 8.39 4.41 5.83
CA MET A 1 9.68 4.33 5.16
C MET A 1 10.52 3.28 5.86
N THR A 2 11.49 2.72 5.17
CA THR A 2 12.52 1.83 5.71
C THR A 2 13.84 2.25 5.08
N ILE A 3 14.90 2.36 5.87
CA ILE A 3 16.26 2.52 5.35
C ILE A 3 16.89 1.13 5.39
N ALA A 4 17.47 0.68 4.29
CA ALA A 4 18.14 -0.61 4.23
C ALA A 4 19.57 -0.44 3.69
N ARG A 5 20.53 -1.04 4.37
CA ARG A 5 21.89 -1.20 3.85
C ARG A 5 22.03 -2.61 3.29
N LEU A 6 22.21 -2.71 1.98
CA LEU A 6 22.47 -3.95 1.24
C LEU A 6 23.89 -3.86 0.69
N ASN A 7 24.80 -4.72 1.14
CA ASN A 7 26.24 -4.60 0.88
C ASN A 7 26.74 -3.17 1.17
N GLN A 8 27.30 -2.49 0.16
CA GLN A 8 27.85 -1.14 0.27
C GLN A 8 26.84 -0.02 -0.03
N LYS A 9 25.61 -0.36 -0.44
CA LYS A 9 24.59 0.64 -0.80
C LYS A 9 23.53 0.82 0.26
N VAL A 10 23.06 2.05 0.40
CA VAL A 10 21.96 2.47 1.27
C VAL A 10 20.75 2.81 0.41
N PHE A 11 19.64 2.14 0.71
CA PHE A 11 18.36 2.30 0.03
C PHE A 11 17.35 2.97 0.95
N LEU A 12 16.59 3.92 0.39
CA LEU A 12 15.37 4.43 1.00
C LEU A 12 14.14 3.76 0.36
N PHE A 13 13.45 2.91 1.10
CA PHE A 13 12.14 2.40 0.71
C PHE A 13 11.03 3.28 1.28
N VAL A 14 10.33 4.03 0.44
CA VAL A 14 9.15 4.79 0.84
C VAL A 14 7.93 3.88 0.79
N HIS A 15 7.60 3.32 1.95
CA HIS A 15 6.50 2.37 2.10
C HIS A 15 5.14 3.07 2.04
N VAL A 16 4.49 2.94 0.87
CA VAL A 16 3.09 3.30 0.65
C VAL A 16 2.20 2.15 1.16
N PRO A 17 1.18 2.43 2.00
CA PRO A 17 0.32 1.36 2.52
C PRO A 17 -0.35 0.52 1.43
N LYS A 18 -0.35 -0.81 1.63
CA LYS A 18 -1.03 -1.83 0.79
C LYS A 18 -0.48 -2.02 -0.63
N THR A 19 0.79 -1.66 -0.83
CA THR A 19 1.52 -1.87 -2.10
C THR A 19 2.59 -2.97 -2.01
N GLY A 20 2.40 -3.94 -1.12
CA GLY A 20 3.32 -5.07 -0.96
C GLY A 20 4.52 -4.80 -0.05
N GLY A 21 4.50 -3.71 0.72
CA GLY A 21 5.65 -3.31 1.54
C GLY A 21 6.08 -4.34 2.58
N SER A 22 5.20 -5.18 3.12
CA SER A 22 5.62 -6.28 4.02
C SER A 22 6.55 -7.30 3.35
N SER A 23 6.32 -7.61 2.07
CA SER A 23 7.21 -8.50 1.30
C SER A 23 8.56 -7.84 1.02
N VAL A 24 8.54 -6.55 0.67
CA VAL A 24 9.77 -5.78 0.42
C VAL A 24 10.57 -5.60 1.70
N THR A 25 9.94 -5.22 2.81
CA THR A 25 10.60 -5.13 4.13
C THR A 25 11.23 -6.46 4.50
N LYS A 26 10.51 -7.59 4.32
CA LYS A 26 11.11 -8.91 4.56
C LYS A 26 12.33 -9.15 3.68
N PHE A 27 12.24 -8.86 2.38
CA PHE A 27 13.38 -8.98 1.47
C PHE A 27 14.59 -8.15 1.94
N LEU A 28 14.36 -6.90 2.35
CA LEU A 28 15.42 -6.00 2.84
C LEU A 28 16.05 -6.50 4.15
N THR A 29 15.24 -7.04 5.06
CA THR A 29 15.69 -7.62 6.33
C THR A 29 16.47 -8.92 6.13
N ASP A 30 16.02 -9.78 5.21
CA ASP A 30 16.67 -11.07 4.92
C ASP A 30 18.04 -10.87 4.23
N ASN A 31 18.24 -9.76 3.50
CA ASN A 31 19.43 -9.52 2.67
C ASN A 31 20.31 -8.37 3.17
N GLY A 32 20.05 -7.80 4.35
CA GLY A 32 20.87 -6.70 4.86
C GLY A 32 20.44 -6.15 6.21
N ARG A 33 20.83 -4.90 6.49
CA ARG A 33 20.55 -4.22 7.77
C ARG A 33 19.50 -3.14 7.56
N VAL A 34 18.39 -3.24 8.29
CA VAL A 34 17.28 -2.29 8.20
C VAL A 34 17.23 -1.34 9.40
N ALA A 35 16.77 -0.12 9.16
CA ALA A 35 16.49 0.90 10.16
C ALA A 35 15.19 1.63 9.81
N LEU A 36 14.60 2.28 10.82
CA LEU A 36 13.30 2.98 10.71
C LEU A 36 12.15 2.06 10.26
N ASP A 37 12.24 0.77 10.58
CA ASP A 37 11.22 -0.24 10.32
C ASP A 37 10.39 -0.51 11.60
N GLY A 38 9.13 -0.92 11.46
CA GLY A 38 8.32 -1.45 12.56
C GLY A 38 7.26 -0.52 13.17
N ALA A 39 6.41 -1.17 13.98
CA ALA A 39 5.43 -0.60 14.91
C ALA A 39 5.98 -0.75 16.35
N PRO A 40 5.82 0.26 17.24
CA PRO A 40 4.58 0.98 17.44
C PRO A 40 4.57 2.45 17.00
N THR A 41 3.38 3.04 16.98
CA THR A 41 3.25 4.51 17.01
C THR A 41 3.85 5.00 18.32
N TRP A 42 4.96 5.71 18.22
CA TRP A 42 5.55 6.40 19.35
C TRP A 42 4.57 7.47 19.85
N GLY A 43 4.44 7.66 21.17
CA GLY A 43 3.46 8.60 21.75
C GLY A 43 3.55 10.04 21.24
N TRP A 44 4.65 10.41 20.58
CA TRP A 44 4.90 11.69 19.95
C TRP A 44 4.56 11.74 18.45
N SER A 45 4.32 10.61 17.77
CA SER A 45 4.03 10.54 16.33
C SER A 45 2.60 10.12 16.02
N ARG A 46 1.98 10.76 15.01
CA ARG A 46 0.61 10.47 14.57
C ARG A 46 0.51 9.24 13.65
N CYS A 47 1.64 8.73 13.16
CA CYS A 47 1.75 7.51 12.36
C CYS A 47 3.02 6.73 12.75
N THR A 48 3.09 5.45 12.42
CA THR A 48 4.32 4.68 12.48
C THR A 48 5.33 5.26 11.49
N VAL A 49 6.60 5.01 11.76
CA VAL A 49 7.71 5.40 10.89
C VAL A 49 7.57 4.77 9.50
N GLU A 50 6.92 3.61 9.40
CA GLU A 50 6.65 2.91 8.15
C GLU A 50 5.77 3.69 7.17
N HIS A 51 4.87 4.58 7.60
CA HIS A 51 3.93 5.24 6.69
C HIS A 51 4.03 6.77 6.73
N VAL A 52 5.22 7.28 7.02
CA VAL A 52 5.54 8.71 6.93
C VAL A 52 5.50 9.17 5.46
N HIS A 53 4.86 10.31 5.20
CA HIS A 53 4.68 10.90 3.87
C HIS A 53 5.80 11.91 3.54
N ALA A 54 5.87 12.33 2.27
CA ALA A 54 6.99 13.09 1.69
C ALA A 54 7.35 14.36 2.44
N ALA A 55 6.34 15.14 2.83
CA ALA A 55 6.56 16.40 3.55
C ALA A 55 7.30 16.25 4.89
N VAL A 56 7.32 15.04 5.45
CA VAL A 56 8.00 14.73 6.70
C VAL A 56 9.30 13.95 6.44
N TYR A 57 9.26 12.84 5.70
CA TYR A 57 10.46 12.00 5.58
C TYR A 57 11.61 12.70 4.84
N SER A 58 11.31 13.58 3.86
CA SER A 58 12.34 14.32 3.11
C SER A 58 13.15 15.30 3.98
N ARG A 59 12.59 15.68 5.14
CA ARG A 59 13.26 16.52 6.14
C ARG A 59 14.09 15.71 7.13
N ILE A 60 13.72 14.45 7.34
CA ILE A 60 14.39 13.53 8.27
C ILE A 60 15.58 12.85 7.56
N ILE A 61 15.38 12.48 6.29
CA ILE A 61 16.34 11.73 5.48
C ILE A 61 16.63 12.56 4.23
N PRO A 62 17.73 13.34 4.20
CA PRO A 62 18.08 14.12 3.03
C PRO A 62 18.45 13.21 1.85
N ARG A 63 18.29 13.71 0.61
CA ARG A 63 18.62 12.96 -0.61
C ARG A 63 20.06 12.43 -0.64
N SER A 64 21.00 13.14 -0.01
CA SER A 64 22.41 12.76 0.07
C SER A 64 22.71 11.61 1.04
N PHE A 65 21.73 11.14 1.82
CA PHE A 65 21.95 10.10 2.82
C PHE A 65 21.88 8.67 2.25
N TYR A 66 21.15 8.49 1.15
CA TYR A 66 20.95 7.19 0.52
C TYR A 66 21.43 7.24 -0.93
N ASP A 67 21.92 6.13 -1.44
CA ASP A 67 22.34 6.01 -2.83
C ASP A 67 21.10 6.02 -3.74
N GLU A 68 20.14 5.16 -3.41
CA GLU A 68 18.94 4.93 -4.20
C GLU A 68 17.66 4.97 -3.36
N GLY A 69 16.62 5.62 -3.88
CA GLY A 69 15.31 5.67 -3.24
C GLY A 69 14.25 5.06 -4.14
N PHE A 70 13.24 4.40 -3.58
CA PHE A 70 12.17 3.80 -4.37
C PHE A 70 10.85 3.70 -3.60
N LEU A 71 9.76 3.53 -4.34
CA LEU A 71 8.45 3.20 -3.80
C LEU A 71 7.67 2.31 -4.75
N ILE A 72 6.59 1.73 -4.23
CA ILE A 72 5.66 0.93 -5.01
C ILE A 72 4.29 1.59 -4.95
N LEU A 73 3.72 1.84 -6.13
CA LEU A 73 2.39 2.39 -6.32
C LEU A 73 1.42 1.29 -6.72
N ARG A 74 0.13 1.49 -6.45
CA ARG A 74 -0.94 0.55 -6.80
C ARG A 74 -2.17 1.29 -7.28
N ASP A 75 -2.99 0.68 -8.13
CA ASP A 75 -4.31 1.23 -8.44
C ASP A 75 -5.08 1.57 -7.14
N PRO A 76 -5.59 2.82 -6.99
CA PRO A 76 -6.31 3.25 -5.81
C PRO A 76 -7.52 2.37 -5.42
N VAL A 77 -8.26 1.80 -6.38
CA VAL A 77 -9.41 0.92 -6.06
C VAL A 77 -8.91 -0.38 -5.43
N ASP A 78 -7.90 -1.02 -6.02
CA ASP A 78 -7.33 -2.25 -5.48
C ASP A 78 -6.60 -2.03 -4.16
N ARG A 79 -5.98 -0.86 -3.98
CA ARG A 79 -5.40 -0.42 -2.71
C ARG A 79 -6.46 -0.35 -1.62
N MET A 80 -7.59 0.32 -1.87
CA MET A 80 -8.70 0.42 -0.91
C MET A 80 -9.38 -0.92 -0.65
N ARG A 81 -9.45 -1.80 -1.66
CA ARG A 81 -9.98 -3.16 -1.48
C ARG A 81 -9.07 -3.98 -0.56
N SER A 82 -7.75 -3.90 -0.78
CA SER A 82 -6.76 -4.56 0.08
C SER A 82 -6.79 -4.00 1.51
N GLU A 83 -7.02 -2.70 1.65
CA GLU A 83 -7.19 -2.04 2.94
C GLU A 83 -8.43 -2.54 3.69
N PHE A 84 -9.58 -2.63 2.99
CA PHE A 84 -10.79 -3.19 3.59
C PHE A 84 -10.58 -4.60 4.13
N LYS A 85 -9.94 -5.47 3.35
CA LYS A 85 -9.63 -6.85 3.77
C LYS A 85 -8.75 -6.92 5.02
N MET A 86 -7.95 -5.89 5.31
CA MET A 86 -7.14 -5.84 6.53
C MET A 86 -8.01 -5.60 7.78
N TYR A 87 -9.06 -4.78 7.66
CA TYR A 87 -10.00 -4.44 8.74
C TYR A 87 -11.16 -5.43 8.87
N ALA A 88 -11.55 -6.06 7.77
CA ALA A 88 -12.65 -7.01 7.73
C ALA A 88 -12.25 -8.33 8.38
N GLN A 89 -13.11 -8.81 9.28
CA GLN A 89 -13.05 -10.11 9.91
C GLN A 89 -14.34 -10.86 9.56
N GLU A 90 -14.30 -12.19 9.66
CA GLU A 90 -15.51 -12.99 9.63
C GLU A 90 -16.44 -12.60 10.79
N TRP A 91 -17.73 -12.82 10.57
CA TRP A 91 -18.80 -12.36 11.45
C TRP A 91 -18.59 -12.81 12.90
N GLY A 92 -18.88 -11.91 13.85
CA GLY A 92 -18.96 -12.23 15.27
C GLY A 92 -20.07 -11.39 15.92
N PRO A 93 -20.72 -11.89 16.98
CA PRO A 93 -21.86 -11.21 17.59
C PRO A 93 -21.46 -9.81 18.07
N THR A 94 -22.33 -8.84 17.80
CA THR A 94 -22.18 -7.44 18.24
C THR A 94 -23.46 -6.97 18.89
N TRP A 95 -23.34 -6.41 20.09
CA TRP A 95 -24.48 -5.83 20.83
C TRP A 95 -24.73 -4.36 20.46
N ASN A 96 -24.35 -3.95 19.24
CA ASN A 96 -24.50 -2.57 18.79
C ASN A 96 -25.79 -2.44 17.96
N PRO A 97 -26.88 -1.84 18.49
CA PRO A 97 -28.15 -1.76 17.78
C PRO A 97 -28.07 -0.95 16.48
N ALA A 98 -27.10 -0.05 16.35
CA ALA A 98 -26.85 0.66 15.08
C ALA A 98 -26.49 -0.30 13.93
N ASN A 99 -25.99 -1.50 14.22
CA ASN A 99 -25.71 -2.50 13.19
C ASN A 99 -26.99 -2.96 12.47
N TRP A 100 -28.16 -2.95 13.11
CA TRP A 100 -29.42 -3.29 12.45
C TRP A 100 -29.75 -2.33 11.30
N VAL A 101 -29.46 -1.04 11.47
CA VAL A 101 -29.65 -0.02 10.43
C VAL A 101 -28.72 -0.28 9.26
N PHE A 102 -27.44 -0.56 9.53
CA PHE A 102 -26.45 -0.82 8.48
C PHE A 102 -26.69 -2.15 7.76
N GLU A 103 -27.10 -3.18 8.48
CA GLU A 103 -27.47 -4.48 7.92
C GLU A 103 -28.72 -4.35 7.03
N ALA A 104 -29.76 -3.63 7.48
CA ALA A 104 -30.93 -3.35 6.68
C ALA A 104 -30.59 -2.55 5.40
N TYR A 105 -29.73 -1.54 5.52
CA TYR A 105 -29.25 -0.74 4.38
C TYR A 105 -28.39 -1.54 3.40
N ALA A 106 -27.53 -2.43 3.90
CA ALA A 106 -26.75 -3.33 3.05
C ALA A 106 -27.65 -4.32 2.32
N LYS A 107 -28.64 -4.90 3.03
CA LYS A 107 -29.64 -5.82 2.48
C LYS A 107 -30.48 -5.17 1.38
N SER A 108 -30.92 -3.92 1.57
CA SER A 108 -31.69 -3.19 0.55
C SER A 108 -30.90 -2.98 -0.75
N ARG A 109 -29.57 -2.91 -0.66
CA ARG A 109 -28.66 -2.82 -1.82
C ARG A 109 -28.07 -4.16 -2.27
N ARG A 110 -28.52 -5.28 -1.69
CA ARG A 110 -28.02 -6.64 -1.96
C ARG A 110 -26.49 -6.76 -1.79
N ARG A 111 -25.97 -6.14 -0.72
CA ARG A 111 -24.53 -6.12 -0.42
C ARG A 111 -24.22 -7.01 0.78
N PRO A 112 -23.12 -7.80 0.73
CA PRO A 112 -22.66 -8.53 1.91
C PRO A 112 -22.14 -7.57 2.97
N THR A 113 -22.41 -7.89 4.23
CA THR A 113 -21.89 -7.16 5.39
C THR A 113 -20.72 -7.90 6.00
N TYR A 114 -19.79 -7.15 6.60
CA TYR A 114 -18.59 -7.68 7.23
C TYR A 114 -18.46 -7.09 8.63
N SER A 115 -17.85 -7.87 9.53
CA SER A 115 -17.42 -7.38 10.84
C SER A 115 -16.14 -6.56 10.65
N VAL A 116 -16.21 -5.26 10.90
CA VAL A 116 -15.05 -4.36 10.79
C VAL A 116 -14.82 -3.64 12.11
N PHE A 117 -13.55 -3.49 12.48
CA PHE A 117 -13.19 -2.72 13.67
C PHE A 117 -12.99 -1.25 13.30
N LEU A 118 -13.82 -0.37 13.86
CA LEU A 118 -13.83 1.05 13.57
C LEU A 118 -14.08 1.86 14.85
N ARG A 119 -13.18 2.80 15.17
CA ARG A 119 -13.26 3.64 16.40
C ARG A 119 -13.38 2.81 17.69
N ASN A 120 -12.55 1.78 17.84
CA ASN A 120 -12.53 0.89 18.99
C ASN A 120 -13.85 0.13 19.23
N ARG A 121 -14.68 0.00 18.18
CA ARG A 121 -15.93 -0.76 18.21
C ARG A 121 -16.01 -1.66 17.00
N ARG A 122 -16.70 -2.79 17.15
CA ARG A 122 -17.01 -3.71 16.06
C ARG A 122 -18.33 -3.27 15.40
N TRP A 123 -18.29 -3.12 14.08
CA TRP A 123 -19.43 -2.73 13.26
C TRP A 123 -19.73 -3.80 12.23
N THR A 124 -21.00 -4.01 11.93
CA THR A 124 -21.44 -4.86 10.82
C THR A 124 -21.87 -3.97 9.66
N ILE A 125 -21.00 -3.78 8.65
CA ILE A 125 -21.27 -2.87 7.53
C ILE A 125 -20.78 -3.45 6.20
N ASP A 126 -21.37 -3.00 5.10
CA ASP A 126 -20.87 -3.31 3.76
C ASP A 126 -19.63 -2.48 3.39
N ILE A 127 -18.87 -2.95 2.40
CA ILE A 127 -17.62 -2.33 1.96
C ILE A 127 -17.81 -0.89 1.44
N ASP A 128 -18.94 -0.56 0.80
CA ASP A 128 -19.19 0.80 0.30
C ASP A 128 -19.49 1.78 1.44
N THR A 129 -20.25 1.32 2.44
CA THR A 129 -20.52 2.10 3.65
C THR A 129 -19.23 2.33 4.44
N TRP A 130 -18.40 1.29 4.60
CA TRP A 130 -17.07 1.41 5.21
C TRP A 130 -16.20 2.45 4.51
N LEU A 131 -16.16 2.45 3.18
CA LEU A 131 -15.37 3.41 2.41
C LEU A 131 -15.83 4.84 2.67
N ARG A 132 -17.13 5.11 2.55
CA ARG A 132 -17.70 6.46 2.75
C ARG A 132 -17.40 6.99 4.15
N LEU A 133 -17.60 6.16 5.17
CA LEU A 133 -17.28 6.50 6.55
C LEU A 133 -15.77 6.76 6.72
N SER A 134 -14.93 5.91 6.13
CA SER A 134 -13.47 6.01 6.26
C SER A 134 -12.92 7.28 5.61
N LEU A 135 -13.35 7.60 4.39
CA LEU A 135 -12.95 8.84 3.70
C LEU A 135 -13.49 10.08 4.42
N ALA A 136 -14.73 10.05 4.92
CA ALA A 136 -15.30 11.16 5.69
C ALA A 136 -14.52 11.40 7.00
N MET A 137 -14.02 10.35 7.65
CA MET A 137 -13.19 10.48 8.85
C MET A 137 -11.77 10.96 8.53
N GLN A 138 -11.16 10.50 7.43
CA GLN A 138 -9.84 10.95 7.00
C GLN A 138 -9.79 12.48 6.82
N ARG A 139 -10.86 13.10 6.26
CA ARG A 139 -10.94 14.56 6.11
C ARG A 139 -10.78 15.33 7.42
N ARG A 140 -11.17 14.74 8.55
CA ARG A 140 -11.00 15.32 9.89
C ARG A 140 -9.72 14.87 10.60
N GLN A 141 -9.14 13.76 10.15
CA GLN A 141 -7.99 13.11 10.77
C GLN A 141 -7.00 12.66 9.66
N PRO A 142 -6.07 13.53 9.23
CA PRO A 142 -5.20 13.25 8.08
C PRO A 142 -4.32 11.99 8.22
N TYR A 143 -4.01 11.59 9.45
CA TYR A 143 -3.19 10.40 9.78
C TYR A 143 -4.01 9.14 10.04
N ARG A 144 -5.32 9.17 9.74
CA ARG A 144 -6.24 8.06 9.97
C ARG A 144 -5.69 6.75 9.41
N GLY A 145 -5.80 5.69 10.22
CA GLY A 145 -5.35 4.36 9.84
C GLY A 145 -3.87 4.36 9.51
N ASN A 146 -3.05 5.09 10.28
CA ASN A 146 -1.62 5.13 10.06
C ASN A 146 -1.23 5.63 8.65
N ASN A 147 -1.89 6.68 8.15
CA ASN A 147 -1.81 7.19 6.76
C ASN A 147 -2.29 6.23 5.64
N HIS A 148 -2.96 5.12 5.93
CA HIS A 148 -3.44 4.21 4.88
C HIS A 148 -4.45 4.82 3.91
N PHE A 149 -5.18 5.86 4.33
CA PHE A 149 -6.10 6.60 3.47
C PHE A 149 -5.47 7.79 2.75
N ARG A 150 -4.21 8.14 3.06
CA ARG A 150 -3.49 9.24 2.41
C ARG A 150 -3.24 8.91 0.93
N GLY A 151 -3.26 9.92 0.08
CA GLY A 151 -2.95 9.76 -1.34
C GLY A 151 -1.52 9.27 -1.52
N GLN A 152 -1.31 8.35 -2.45
CA GLN A 152 0.03 7.88 -2.83
C GLN A 152 0.87 9.01 -3.40
N SER A 153 0.24 10.00 -4.04
CA SER A 153 0.90 11.20 -4.52
C SER A 153 1.61 12.00 -3.44
N GLU A 154 1.18 11.87 -2.18
CA GLU A 154 1.79 12.56 -1.04
C GLU A 154 3.01 11.82 -0.47
N PHE A 155 3.31 10.62 -0.98
CA PHE A 155 4.52 9.86 -0.65
C PHE A 155 5.62 10.04 -1.69
N TRP A 156 5.30 10.57 -2.88
CA TRP A 156 6.26 10.77 -3.96
C TRP A 156 7.14 12.02 -3.74
N ILE A 157 8.42 11.90 -4.09
CA ILE A 157 9.33 13.02 -4.37
C ILE A 157 10.16 12.69 -5.61
N GLU A 158 10.69 13.72 -6.26
CA GLU A 158 11.61 13.53 -7.38
C GLU A 158 12.91 12.83 -6.95
N GLY A 159 13.46 11.99 -7.84
CA GLY A 159 14.65 11.19 -7.57
C GLY A 159 14.40 9.83 -6.91
N LEU A 160 13.14 9.45 -6.69
CA LEU A 160 12.78 8.08 -6.35
C LEU A 160 12.53 7.24 -7.62
N THR A 161 12.87 5.97 -7.58
CA THR A 161 12.51 5.00 -8.63
C THR A 161 11.09 4.46 -8.36
N PRO A 162 10.12 4.69 -9.26
CA PRO A 162 8.77 4.17 -9.09
C PRO A 162 8.65 2.74 -9.58
N PHE A 163 7.98 1.90 -8.80
CA PHE A 163 7.50 0.58 -9.20
C PHE A 163 5.98 0.50 -9.10
N PHE A 164 5.37 -0.44 -9.81
CA PHE A 164 3.93 -0.62 -9.84
C PHE A 164 3.55 -2.02 -9.40
N PHE A 165 2.66 -2.11 -8.42
CA PHE A 165 2.30 -3.36 -7.76
C PHE A 165 1.66 -4.37 -8.72
N ASP A 166 0.92 -3.88 -9.72
CA ASP A 166 0.30 -4.68 -10.78
C ASP A 166 1.31 -5.30 -11.75
N GLU A 167 2.57 -4.88 -11.74
CA GLU A 167 3.67 -5.42 -12.56
C GLU A 167 4.51 -6.47 -11.80
N GLY A 168 4.11 -6.80 -10.58
CA GLY A 168 4.81 -7.76 -9.73
C GLY A 168 5.97 -7.17 -8.94
N LEU A 169 6.24 -7.79 -7.77
CA LEU A 169 7.34 -7.38 -6.90
C LEU A 169 8.70 -7.94 -7.34
N ASP A 170 8.72 -8.88 -8.27
CA ASP A 170 9.96 -9.50 -8.75
C ASP A 170 10.87 -8.48 -9.44
N ARG A 171 10.30 -7.50 -10.17
CA ARG A 171 11.05 -6.37 -10.74
C ARG A 171 11.80 -5.57 -9.68
N VAL A 172 11.19 -5.40 -8.49
CA VAL A 172 11.82 -4.72 -7.36
C VAL A 172 13.00 -5.54 -6.83
N ALA A 173 12.82 -6.85 -6.66
CA ALA A 173 13.91 -7.75 -6.27
C ALA A 173 15.04 -7.73 -7.29
N GLU A 174 14.76 -7.88 -8.58
CA GLU A 174 15.78 -7.86 -9.64
C GLU A 174 16.56 -6.54 -9.67
N TRP A 175 15.88 -5.41 -9.50
CA TRP A 175 16.54 -4.12 -9.38
C TRP A 175 17.42 -4.04 -8.13
N LEU A 176 16.91 -4.42 -6.95
CA LEU A 176 17.69 -4.41 -5.71
C LEU A 176 18.92 -5.32 -5.83
N LYS A 177 18.78 -6.51 -6.40
CA LYS A 177 19.88 -7.46 -6.63
C LYS A 177 20.97 -6.87 -7.51
N ARG A 178 20.60 -6.36 -8.69
CA ARG A 178 21.57 -5.75 -9.61
C ARG A 178 22.23 -4.52 -9.01
N THR A 179 21.46 -3.70 -8.29
CA THR A 179 21.93 -2.43 -7.77
C THR A 179 22.85 -2.61 -6.57
N ALA A 180 22.55 -3.55 -5.69
CA ALA A 180 23.33 -3.84 -4.49
C ALA A 180 24.36 -4.97 -4.67
N ASP A 181 24.46 -5.55 -5.86
CA ASP A 181 25.31 -6.71 -6.17
C ASP A 181 25.03 -7.90 -5.23
N LEU A 182 23.76 -8.28 -5.11
CA LEU A 182 23.33 -9.44 -4.33
C LEU A 182 23.43 -10.73 -5.15
N GLY A 183 23.75 -11.83 -4.47
CA GLY A 183 23.77 -13.16 -5.07
C GLY A 183 22.41 -13.62 -5.63
N ALA A 184 22.45 -14.66 -6.45
CA ALA A 184 21.28 -15.20 -7.14
C ALA A 184 20.16 -15.68 -6.19
N ASP A 185 20.50 -16.07 -4.96
CA ASP A 185 19.57 -16.66 -3.98
C ASP A 185 18.63 -15.64 -3.32
N ALA A 186 18.86 -14.34 -3.50
CA ALA A 186 17.94 -13.31 -3.04
C ALA A 186 16.65 -13.34 -3.88
N VAL A 187 15.54 -13.81 -3.31
CA VAL A 187 14.24 -13.93 -3.99
C VAL A 187 13.16 -13.18 -3.20
N MET A 188 12.25 -12.50 -3.91
CA MET A 188 11.13 -11.82 -3.29
C MET A 188 10.15 -12.86 -2.70
N PRO A 189 9.71 -12.74 -1.44
CA PRO A 189 8.73 -13.66 -0.89
C PRO A 189 7.38 -13.51 -1.63
N HIS A 190 6.99 -14.56 -2.36
CA HIS A 190 5.81 -14.57 -3.24
C HIS A 190 4.49 -14.30 -2.52
N ARG A 191 4.37 -14.67 -1.24
CA ARG A 191 3.17 -14.40 -0.44
C ARG A 191 3.46 -14.51 1.05
N MET A 192 3.09 -13.48 1.81
CA MET A 192 2.95 -13.64 3.26
C MET A 192 1.75 -14.55 3.54
N PRO A 193 1.86 -15.57 4.40
CA PRO A 193 0.72 -16.43 4.72
C PRO A 193 -0.47 -15.58 5.18
N ASP A 194 -1.65 -15.90 4.64
CA ASP A 194 -2.89 -15.26 5.09
C ASP A 194 -3.02 -15.48 6.60
N GLN A 195 -3.43 -14.45 7.34
CA GLN A 195 -3.68 -14.64 8.77
C GLN A 195 -4.83 -15.66 8.95
N PRO A 196 -4.66 -16.68 9.81
CA PRO A 196 -5.70 -17.66 10.08
C PRO A 196 -6.99 -16.96 10.53
N GLY A 197 -8.14 -17.35 9.97
CA GLY A 197 -9.46 -16.77 10.29
C GLY A 197 -9.85 -15.49 9.52
N LYS A 198 -9.12 -15.11 8.47
CA LYS A 198 -9.44 -13.94 7.61
C LYS A 198 -9.86 -14.31 6.18
N ARG A 199 -10.75 -15.30 5.99
CA ARG A 199 -11.34 -15.57 4.66
C ARG A 199 -12.51 -14.61 4.41
N VAL A 200 -12.17 -13.34 4.20
CA VAL A 200 -13.11 -12.39 3.63
C VAL A 200 -13.34 -12.79 2.18
N ALA A 201 -14.57 -13.22 1.84
CA ALA A 201 -15.01 -13.50 0.48
C ALA A 201 -14.60 -12.38 -0.49
N THR A 202 -14.59 -12.66 -1.80
CA THR A 202 -14.32 -11.66 -2.85
C THR A 202 -15.26 -10.47 -2.73
N CYS A 203 -14.85 -9.46 -1.98
CA CYS A 203 -15.54 -8.19 -1.85
C CYS A 203 -15.10 -7.27 -2.99
N ASP A 204 -16.06 -6.64 -3.63
CA ASP A 204 -15.84 -5.59 -4.62
C ASP A 204 -16.66 -4.37 -4.29
N PHE A 205 -16.14 -3.19 -4.61
CA PHE A 205 -16.87 -1.93 -4.49
C PHE A 205 -17.95 -1.84 -5.58
N SER A 206 -19.07 -1.20 -5.26
CA SER A 206 -20.02 -0.76 -6.28
C SER A 206 -19.39 0.27 -7.24
N ASP A 207 -19.96 0.44 -8.44
CA ASP A 207 -19.45 1.43 -9.41
C ASP A 207 -19.48 2.85 -8.86
N ALA A 208 -20.52 3.19 -8.08
CA ALA A 208 -20.60 4.48 -7.40
C ALA A 208 -19.43 4.69 -6.42
N SER A 209 -19.00 3.65 -5.71
CA SER A 209 -17.84 3.71 -4.82
C SER A 209 -16.52 3.74 -5.59
N LYS A 210 -16.39 2.99 -6.68
CA LYS A 210 -15.23 3.09 -7.59
C LYS A 210 -15.09 4.51 -8.14
N ALA A 211 -16.19 5.14 -8.57
CA ALA A 211 -16.19 6.54 -9.01
C ALA A 211 -15.83 7.52 -7.88
N LEU A 212 -16.28 7.26 -6.64
CA LEU A 212 -15.87 8.03 -5.47
C LEU A 212 -14.36 7.91 -5.21
N ILE A 213 -13.80 6.70 -5.29
CA ILE A 213 -12.35 6.47 -5.13
C ILE A 213 -11.58 7.22 -6.21
N ARG A 214 -11.98 7.10 -7.49
CA ARG A 214 -11.35 7.83 -8.61
C ARG A 214 -11.33 9.33 -8.39
N ARG A 215 -12.45 9.90 -7.93
CA ARG A 215 -12.51 11.33 -7.62
C ARG A 215 -11.65 11.71 -6.41
N HIS A 216 -11.67 10.91 -5.34
CA HIS A 216 -10.93 11.22 -4.11
C HIS A 216 -9.41 11.10 -4.30
N PHE A 217 -8.96 10.15 -5.12
CA PHE A 217 -7.55 9.89 -5.42
C PHE A 217 -7.15 10.31 -6.84
N ALA A 218 -7.78 11.34 -7.40
CA ALA A 218 -7.50 11.79 -8.78
C ALA A 218 -6.01 12.09 -9.00
N ARG A 219 -5.34 12.73 -8.02
CA ARG A 219 -3.90 13.01 -8.06
C ARG A 219 -3.03 11.75 -8.07
N ASP A 220 -3.49 10.66 -7.45
CA ASP A 220 -2.76 9.38 -7.51
C ASP A 220 -2.81 8.81 -8.93
N TYR A 221 -3.97 8.90 -9.59
CA TYR A 221 -4.12 8.46 -10.99
C TYR A 221 -3.26 9.29 -11.94
N GLU A 222 -3.26 10.62 -11.77
CA GLU A 222 -2.41 11.52 -12.55
C GLU A 222 -0.93 11.19 -12.36
N LEU A 223 -0.49 11.02 -11.10
CA LEU A 223 0.89 10.66 -10.79
C LEU A 223 1.27 9.30 -11.39
N ILE A 224 0.45 8.27 -11.20
CA ILE A 224 0.75 6.92 -11.72
C ILE A 224 0.87 6.95 -13.25
N ALA A 225 -0.05 7.64 -13.93
CA ALA A 225 0.00 7.77 -15.39
C ALA A 225 1.25 8.51 -15.85
N GLU A 226 1.64 9.58 -15.16
CA GLU A 226 2.85 10.33 -15.46
C GLU A 226 4.12 9.50 -15.25
N LEU A 227 4.25 8.83 -14.10
CA LEU A 227 5.43 8.03 -13.80
C LEU A 227 5.59 6.84 -14.75
N ARG A 228 4.48 6.27 -15.24
CA ARG A 228 4.51 5.24 -16.29
C ARG A 228 5.06 5.81 -17.60
N ARG A 229 4.59 6.99 -18.04
CA ARG A 229 5.12 7.66 -19.24
C ARG A 229 6.61 7.95 -19.13
N ARG A 230 7.04 8.54 -18.01
CA ARG A 230 8.46 8.86 -17.75
C ARG A 230 9.33 7.60 -17.71
N ARG A 231 8.83 6.52 -17.11
CA ARG A 231 9.48 5.21 -17.14
C ARG A 231 9.63 4.68 -18.56
N ASP A 232 8.57 4.75 -19.36
CA ASP A 232 8.58 4.26 -20.74
C ASP A 232 9.50 5.13 -21.64
N ALA A 233 9.72 6.39 -21.28
CA ALA A 233 10.72 7.28 -21.88
C ALA A 233 12.16 7.02 -21.39
N GLY A 234 12.37 6.09 -20.46
CA GLY A 234 13.70 5.71 -19.95
C GLY A 234 14.26 6.61 -18.84
N GLU A 235 13.43 7.44 -18.21
CA GLU A 235 13.89 8.38 -17.16
C GLU A 235 14.26 7.69 -15.83
N PHE A 236 13.90 6.40 -15.66
CA PHE A 236 14.21 5.63 -14.45
C PHE A 236 15.06 4.40 -14.80
N PRO A 237 16.40 4.52 -14.83
CA PRO A 237 17.28 3.39 -15.14
C PRO A 237 17.07 2.15 -14.24
N GLY A 238 16.62 2.38 -13.00
CA GLY A 238 16.31 1.32 -12.04
C GLY A 238 15.03 0.53 -12.34
N ASN A 239 14.09 1.10 -13.08
CA ASN A 239 12.88 0.41 -13.53
C ASN A 239 12.71 0.65 -15.04
N PRO A 240 13.37 -0.14 -15.90
CA PRO A 240 13.26 0.04 -17.35
C PRO A 240 11.82 -0.24 -17.84
N PRO A 241 11.49 0.09 -19.10
CA PRO A 241 10.21 -0.27 -19.71
C PRO A 241 9.87 -1.76 -19.57
N LEU A 242 8.59 -2.09 -19.67
CA LEU A 242 8.15 -3.48 -19.70
C LEU A 242 8.60 -4.13 -21.01
N ASP A 243 9.31 -5.25 -20.91
CA ASP A 243 9.49 -6.16 -22.04
C ASP A 243 8.19 -6.95 -22.23
N LEU A 244 7.31 -6.41 -23.08
CA LEU A 244 5.98 -6.97 -23.32
C LEU A 244 6.05 -8.37 -23.94
N GLU A 245 7.13 -8.70 -24.66
CA GLU A 245 7.34 -10.03 -25.25
C GLU A 245 7.66 -11.06 -24.16
N LYS A 246 8.53 -10.73 -23.19
CA LYS A 246 8.77 -11.58 -22.01
C LYS A 246 7.57 -11.68 -21.05
N ALA A 247 6.78 -10.61 -20.91
CA ALA A 247 5.61 -10.62 -20.04
C ALA A 247 4.50 -11.56 -20.57
N ALA A 248 4.34 -11.63 -21.89
CA ALA A 248 3.40 -12.56 -22.53
C ALA A 248 3.84 -14.03 -22.39
N SER A 249 5.15 -14.32 -22.43
CA SER A 249 5.66 -15.70 -22.30
C SER A 249 5.59 -16.28 -20.89
N LEU A 250 5.45 -15.43 -19.85
CA LEU A 250 5.31 -15.85 -18.45
C LEU A 250 3.84 -16.01 -18.01
N SER A 251 2.89 -15.66 -18.87
CA SER A 251 1.44 -15.75 -18.61
C SER A 251 0.72 -16.81 -19.47
N ALA A 252 1.48 -17.57 -20.27
CA ALA A 252 1.05 -18.75 -21.02
C ALA A 252 1.57 -20.04 -20.35
#